data_AF-A0A436FBL2-F1
#
_entry.id   AF-A0A436FBL2-F1
#
_cell.length_a   1.000
_cell.length_b   1.000
_cell.length_c   1.000
_cell.angle_alpha   90.00
_cell.angle_beta   90.00
_cell.angle_gamma   90.00
#
_symmetry.space_group_name_H-M   'P 1'
#
loop_
_entity.id
_entity.type
_entity.pdbx_description
1 polymer ?
#
loop_
_entity_poly.entity_id
_entity_poly.type
_entity_poly.pdbx_seq_one_letter_code
_entity_poly.pdbx_strand_id
1 'polypeptide(L)'
;TIKAGGSLPLVIYGWFKCKVTDDGSGWRLEKISGSQRTKGRFFDDGEKRAIYLGSVYVNDDPAKPYGSGPQTDQVGYAFRNSAKEWRIEFPAPYYESNLDIIEFKR
;
A
#
# COMPACT_ATOMS: atom_id res chain seq x y z
N THR A 1 6.57 -6.96 -2.84
CA THR A 1 5.30 -7.13 -2.09
C THR A 1 5.28 -8.52 -1.51
N ILE A 2 4.86 -8.66 -0.27
CA ILE A 2 4.76 -9.93 0.45
C ILE A 2 3.28 -10.12 0.79
N LYS A 3 2.72 -11.29 0.52
CA LYS A 3 1.39 -11.71 0.96
C LYS A 3 1.54 -12.86 1.95
N ALA A 4 1.00 -12.73 3.15
CA ALA A 4 1.15 -13.72 4.22
C ALA A 4 -0.22 -14.21 4.72
N GLY A 5 -0.33 -15.54 4.86
CA GLY A 5 -1.58 -16.22 5.21
C GLY A 5 -2.67 -16.10 4.14
N GLY A 6 -3.86 -16.62 4.44
CA GLY A 6 -4.99 -16.65 3.51
C GLY A 6 -4.98 -17.90 2.63
N SER A 7 -5.07 -17.73 1.30
CA SER A 7 -5.13 -18.84 0.33
C SER A 7 -3.80 -19.59 0.19
N LEU A 8 -2.67 -18.90 0.40
CA LEU A 8 -1.33 -19.46 0.40
C LEU A 8 -0.58 -19.01 1.67
N PRO A 9 0.32 -19.83 2.24
CA PRO A 9 1.02 -19.46 3.48
C PRO A 9 1.87 -18.20 3.34
N LEU A 10 2.60 -18.07 2.22
CA LEU A 10 3.51 -16.96 1.95
C LEU A 10 3.78 -16.84 0.44
N VAL A 11 3.66 -15.63 -0.09
CA VAL A 11 4.05 -15.29 -1.46
C VAL A 11 4.92 -14.04 -1.44
N ILE A 12 6.10 -14.10 -2.06
CA ILE A 12 7.03 -12.97 -2.16
C ILE A 12 7.17 -12.58 -3.64
N TYR A 13 6.69 -11.40 -3.98
CA TYR A 13 6.86 -10.81 -5.30
C TYR A 13 8.12 -9.95 -5.37
N GLY A 14 8.67 -9.83 -6.58
CA GLY A 14 9.75 -8.90 -6.89
C GLY A 14 9.34 -7.42 -6.78
N TRP A 15 10.22 -6.55 -7.27
CA TRP A 15 10.07 -5.10 -7.17
C TRP A 15 9.09 -4.53 -8.19
N PHE A 16 8.30 -3.56 -7.75
CA PHE A 16 7.37 -2.80 -8.59
C PHE A 16 7.72 -1.32 -8.58
N LYS A 17 7.45 -0.63 -9.69
CA LYS A 17 7.63 0.81 -9.80
C LYS A 17 6.54 1.51 -9.00
N CYS A 18 6.96 2.45 -8.15
CA CYS A 18 6.09 3.27 -7.35
C CYS A 18 6.46 4.73 -7.53
N LYS A 19 5.47 5.61 -7.44
CA LYS A 19 5.62 7.07 -7.46
C LYS A 19 5.13 7.63 -6.13
N VAL A 20 5.94 8.47 -5.51
CA VAL A 20 5.56 9.27 -4.34
C VAL A 20 5.53 10.73 -4.74
N THR A 21 4.46 11.42 -4.43
CA THR A 21 4.27 12.86 -4.73
C THR A 21 3.81 13.59 -3.48
N ASP A 22 4.13 14.88 -3.40
CA ASP A 22 3.60 15.79 -2.39
C ASP A 22 2.82 16.91 -3.09
N ASP A 23 1.56 17.10 -2.68
CA ASP A 23 0.68 18.14 -3.22
C ASP A 23 0.43 19.27 -2.20
N GLY A 24 1.22 19.34 -1.13
CA GLY A 24 1.05 20.29 -0.03
C GLY A 24 0.03 19.85 1.01
N SER A 25 -0.72 18.77 0.76
CA SER A 25 -1.63 18.14 1.73
C SER A 25 -1.09 16.81 2.26
N GLY A 26 0.23 16.61 2.17
CA GLY A 26 0.93 15.39 2.57
C GLY A 26 1.26 14.46 1.39
N TRP A 27 2.00 13.40 1.69
CA TRP A 27 2.50 12.49 0.67
C TRP A 27 1.41 11.56 0.12
N ARG A 28 1.49 11.31 -1.18
CA ARG A 28 0.67 10.34 -1.90
C ARG A 28 1.54 9.27 -2.51
N LEU A 29 1.07 8.03 -2.47
CA LEU A 29 1.70 6.89 -3.11
C LEU A 29 0.82 6.40 -4.26
N GLU A 30 1.46 6.03 -5.37
CA GLU A 30 0.86 5.28 -6.46
C GLU A 30 1.81 4.15 -6.90
N LYS A 31 1.36 2.90 -6.83
CA LYS A 31 2.05 1.74 -7.42
C LYS A 31 1.70 1.67 -8.90
N ILE A 32 2.65 1.97 -9.78
CA ILE A 32 2.40 2.15 -11.23
C ILE A 32 2.77 0.92 -12.08
N SER A 33 3.28 -0.16 -11.48
CA SER A 33 3.51 -1.42 -12.19
C SER A 33 3.00 -2.65 -11.42
N GLY A 34 2.90 -3.77 -12.13
CA GLY A 34 2.21 -4.98 -11.67
C GLY A 34 0.69 -4.89 -11.87
N SER A 35 0.02 -6.03 -11.68
CA SER A 35 -1.43 -6.15 -11.90
C SER A 35 -2.24 -5.57 -10.75
N GLN A 36 -1.99 -5.95 -9.50
CA GLN A 36 -2.61 -5.30 -8.34
C GLN A 36 -1.83 -4.02 -8.00
N ARG A 37 -2.49 -2.88 -8.12
CA ARG A 37 -1.94 -1.54 -7.87
C ARG A 37 -2.69 -0.89 -6.70
N THR A 38 -2.08 0.12 -6.11
CA THR A 38 -2.66 0.86 -4.99
C THR A 38 -2.35 2.34 -5.10
N LYS A 39 -3.31 3.19 -4.73
CA LYS A 39 -3.20 4.64 -4.78
C LYS A 39 -3.85 5.26 -3.55
N GLY A 40 -3.10 6.11 -2.84
CA GLY A 40 -3.56 6.63 -1.55
C GLY A 40 -2.69 7.73 -0.99
N ARG A 41 -3.03 8.16 0.23
CA ARG A 41 -2.37 9.26 0.96
C ARG A 41 -1.88 8.78 2.32
N PHE A 42 -0.78 9.37 2.77
CA PHE A 42 -0.27 9.22 4.13
C PHE A 42 -0.79 10.32 5.04
N PHE A 43 -1.13 9.94 6.26
CA PHE A 43 -1.55 10.80 7.36
C PHE A 43 -0.61 10.58 8.53
N ASP A 44 -0.29 11.66 9.23
CA ASP A 44 0.59 11.59 10.39
C ASP A 44 -0.05 10.75 11.51
N ASP A 45 0.74 9.87 12.12
CA ASP A 45 0.35 9.03 13.27
C ASP A 45 1.52 8.96 14.27
N GLY A 46 2.03 10.15 14.59
CA GLY A 46 3.14 10.37 15.51
C GLY A 46 4.51 10.05 14.91
N GLU A 47 5.52 10.05 15.77
CA GLU A 47 6.93 10.01 15.33
C GLU A 47 7.37 8.67 14.70
N LYS A 48 6.63 7.59 14.96
CA LYS A 48 7.06 6.22 14.64
C LYS A 48 6.49 5.68 13.34
N ARG A 49 5.37 6.22 12.87
CA ARG A 49 4.65 5.69 11.70
C ARG A 49 3.67 6.70 11.12
N ALA A 50 3.18 6.41 9.93
CA ALA A 50 2.07 7.11 9.31
C ALA A 50 0.93 6.13 9.00
N ILE A 51 -0.29 6.64 8.88
CA ILE A 51 -1.44 5.89 8.38
C ILE A 51 -1.53 6.08 6.87
N TYR A 52 -1.64 4.98 6.12
CA TYR A 52 -1.96 4.99 4.71
C TYR A 52 -3.46 4.72 4.52
N LEU A 53 -4.15 5.59 3.80
CA LEU A 53 -5.52 5.36 3.33
C LEU A 53 -5.53 5.44 1.79
N GLY A 54 -6.00 4.38 1.14
CA GLY A 54 -5.97 4.28 -0.31
C GLY A 54 -6.88 3.22 -0.89
N SER A 55 -6.85 3.10 -2.21
CA SER A 55 -7.65 2.12 -2.95
C SER A 55 -6.76 1.14 -3.68
N VAL A 56 -7.06 -0.15 -3.57
CA VAL A 56 -6.56 -1.16 -4.51
C VAL A 56 -7.33 -1.09 -5.83
N TYR A 57 -6.65 -1.38 -6.93
CA TYR A 57 -7.23 -1.49 -8.27
C TYR A 57 -6.39 -2.45 -9.12
N VAL A 58 -6.95 -2.91 -10.24
CA VAL A 58 -6.31 -3.89 -11.11
C VAL A 58 -5.90 -3.25 -12.43
N ASN A 59 -4.65 -3.48 -12.83
CA ASN A 59 -4.05 -2.98 -14.06
C ASN A 59 -4.27 -1.47 -14.22
N ASP A 60 -4.97 -1.06 -15.27
CA ASP A 60 -5.25 0.33 -15.62
C ASP A 60 -6.69 0.74 -15.30
N ASP A 61 -7.42 -0.08 -14.52
CA ASP A 61 -8.73 0.31 -13.99
C ASP A 61 -8.59 1.59 -13.16
N PRO A 62 -9.56 2.52 -13.25
CA PRO A 62 -9.50 3.74 -12.47
C PRO A 62 -9.58 3.41 -10.97
N ALA A 63 -8.60 3.90 -10.21
CA ALA A 63 -8.63 3.80 -8.75
C ALA A 63 -9.88 4.52 -8.21
N LYS A 64 -10.69 3.81 -7.43
CA LYS A 64 -11.84 4.42 -6.75
C LYS A 64 -11.35 5.33 -5.60
N PRO A 65 -12.14 6.34 -5.20
CA PRO A 65 -11.86 7.08 -3.98
C PRO A 65 -11.83 6.14 -2.77
N TYR A 66 -10.93 6.39 -1.81
CA TYR A 66 -11.01 5.71 -0.51
C TYR A 66 -12.34 6.01 0.18
N GLY A 67 -12.96 4.99 0.77
CA GLY A 67 -14.32 5.03 1.29
C GLY A 67 -15.38 4.57 0.29
N SER A 68 -14.97 4.02 -0.85
CA SER A 68 -15.89 3.45 -1.85
C SER A 68 -16.40 2.06 -1.47
N GLY A 69 -15.84 1.45 -0.42
CA GLY A 69 -16.29 0.18 0.13
C GLY A 69 -15.15 -0.81 0.34
N PRO A 70 -15.40 -1.86 1.14
CA PRO A 70 -14.37 -2.75 1.66
C PRO A 70 -13.59 -3.51 0.58
N GLN A 71 -14.17 -3.68 -0.61
CA GLN A 71 -13.51 -4.34 -1.75
C GLN A 71 -12.30 -3.56 -2.27
N THR A 72 -12.34 -2.23 -2.18
CA THR A 72 -11.28 -1.37 -2.70
C THR A 72 -10.50 -0.68 -1.60
N ASP A 73 -11.13 -0.44 -0.46
CA ASP A 73 -10.53 0.32 0.63
C ASP A 73 -9.35 -0.43 1.25
N GLN A 74 -8.21 0.25 1.31
CA GLN A 74 -7.00 -0.22 1.95
C GLN A 74 -6.58 0.74 3.05
N VAL A 75 -6.32 0.18 4.22
CA VAL A 75 -5.73 0.87 5.36
C VAL A 75 -4.43 0.16 5.70
N GLY A 76 -3.38 0.91 5.98
CA GLY A 76 -2.11 0.33 6.41
C GLY A 76 -1.29 1.25 7.29
N TYR A 77 -0.35 0.67 8.01
CA TYR A 77 0.66 1.43 8.74
C TYR A 77 1.95 1.50 7.92
N ALA A 78 2.42 2.72 7.69
CA ALA A 78 3.67 2.99 7.00
C ALA A 78 4.79 3.18 8.03
N PHE A 79 5.82 2.36 7.92
CA PHE A 79 7.00 2.39 8.78
C PHE A 79 8.22 2.78 7.96
N ARG A 80 8.88 3.86 8.39
CA ARG A 80 10.11 4.34 7.75
C ARG A 80 11.31 3.87 8.55
N ASN A 81 11.92 2.77 8.09
CA ASN A 81 13.09 2.19 8.76
C ASN A 81 14.39 2.95 8.43
N SER A 82 14.44 3.65 7.29
CA SER A 82 15.56 4.53 6.93
C SER A 82 15.15 5.59 5.91
N ALA A 83 16.12 6.42 5.49
CA ALA A 83 15.92 7.38 4.42
C ALA A 83 15.63 6.73 3.05
N LYS A 84 16.06 5.47 2.84
CA LYS A 84 15.99 4.77 1.54
C LYS A 84 15.11 3.52 1.54
N GLU A 85 14.75 3.01 2.71
CA GLU A 85 13.99 1.77 2.88
C GLU A 85 12.86 1.98 3.87
N TRP A 86 11.65 1.62 3.44
CA TRP A 86 10.44 1.73 4.25
C TRP A 86 9.40 0.71 3.77
N ARG A 87 8.34 0.52 4.54
CA ARG A 87 7.28 -0.44 4.20
C ARG A 87 5.90 0.05 4.62
N ILE A 88 4.87 -0.52 4.02
CA ILE A 88 3.49 -0.40 4.47
C ILE A 88 2.99 -1.81 4.79
N GLU A 89 2.37 -1.95 5.96
CA GLU A 89 1.71 -3.17 6.41
C GLU A 89 0.19 -2.96 6.33
N PHE A 90 -0.49 -3.80 5.55
CA PHE A 90 -1.93 -3.79 5.32
C PHE A 90 -2.57 -4.97 6.07
N PRO A 91 -3.08 -4.77 7.29
CA PRO A 91 -3.71 -5.84 8.05
C PRO A 91 -5.08 -6.20 7.44
N ALA A 92 -5.35 -7.51 7.35
CA ALA A 92 -6.63 -8.05 6.88
C ALA A 92 -7.15 -7.40 5.58
N PRO A 93 -6.37 -7.42 4.47
CA PRO A 93 -6.86 -6.92 3.20
C PRO A 93 -8.07 -7.75 2.74
N TYR A 94 -8.93 -7.17 1.92
CA TYR A 94 -10.19 -7.81 1.51
C TYR A 94 -9.98 -9.14 0.74
N TYR A 95 -8.86 -9.29 0.03
CA TYR A 95 -8.59 -10.43 -0.86
C TYR A 95 -7.42 -11.27 -0.36
N GLU A 96 -7.43 -12.56 -0.73
CA GLU A 96 -6.33 -13.56 -0.80
C GLU A 96 -5.41 -13.79 0.43
N SER A 97 -5.13 -12.79 1.26
CA SER A 97 -4.13 -12.82 2.32
C SER A 97 -4.63 -12.24 3.63
N ASN A 98 -3.97 -12.61 4.73
CA ASN A 98 -4.26 -12.04 6.05
C ASN A 98 -3.45 -10.76 6.31
N LEU A 99 -2.31 -10.61 5.63
CA LEU A 99 -1.43 -9.45 5.70
C LEU A 99 -0.75 -9.26 4.35
N ASP A 100 -0.82 -8.04 3.83
CA ASP A 100 0.03 -7.59 2.72
C ASP A 100 1.11 -6.64 3.25
N ILE A 101 2.34 -6.82 2.77
CA ILE A 101 3.45 -5.90 3.04
C ILE A 101 3.97 -5.39 1.70
N ILE A 102 3.98 -4.07 1.53
CA ILE A 102 4.67 -3.44 0.40
C ILE A 102 5.93 -2.79 0.94
N GLU A 103 7.07 -3.31 0.48
CA GLU A 103 8.38 -2.75 0.77
C GLU A 103 8.81 -1.80 -0.35
N PHE A 104 9.53 -0.75 0.03
CA PHE A 104 10.02 0.29 -0.85
C PHE A 104 11.51 0.44 -0.67
N LYS A 105 12.20 0.59 -1.80
CA LYS A 105 13.63 0.86 -1.87
C LYS A 105 13.91 1.88 -2.95
N ARG A 106 14.87 2.77 -2.70
CA ARG A 106 15.37 3.76 -3.67
C ARG A 106 16.66 3.31 -4.32
#